data_AF-A0A9E0VMW4-F1
#
_entry.id   AF-A0A9E0VMW4-F1
#
_cell.length_a   1.000
_cell.length_b   1.000
_cell.length_c   1.000
_cell.angle_alpha   90.00
_cell.angle_beta   90.00
_cell.angle_gamma   90.00
#
_symmetry.space_group_name_H-M   'P 1'
#
loop_
_entity.id
_entity.type
_entity.pdbx_description
1 polymer ?
#
loop_
_entity_poly.entity_id
_entity_poly.type
_entity_poly.pdbx_seq_one_letter_code
_entity_poly.pdbx_strand_id
1 'polypeptide(L)'
;MTGDYKDILKNANPDPVLKLIARTAVGRELLERFLPLLKRGQVRIDAYPAAIVAKLREVIPAGQPIGACLVTEGAKGTIFLDYTSPIGVLAPFLVHEIAHALEPKVWAGQTAKSQTALLDAESEAFQTQFRFTQELRERDPAYDEFLKTNYPKAKLLHSLLEFDDIEELYGRRSA
;
A
#
# COMPACT_ATOMS: atom_id res chain seq x y z
N MET A 1 25.09 0.75 6.53
CA MET A 1 25.28 0.74 5.06
C MET A 1 24.43 1.85 4.48
N THR A 2 25.03 3.00 4.19
CA THR A 2 24.37 4.16 3.57
C THR A 2 24.59 4.08 2.06
N GLY A 3 23.84 3.20 1.39
CA GLY A 3 23.67 3.34 -0.05
C GLY A 3 22.94 4.65 -0.31
N ASP A 4 23.50 5.51 -1.15
CA ASP A 4 22.93 6.82 -1.46
C ASP A 4 21.51 6.61 -2.02
N TYR A 5 20.50 7.13 -1.31
CA TYR A 5 19.08 6.92 -1.60
C TYR A 5 18.73 7.24 -3.07
N LYS A 6 19.54 8.11 -3.69
CA LYS A 6 19.47 8.50 -5.10
C LYS A 6 19.68 7.34 -6.09
N ASP A 7 20.52 6.36 -5.77
CA ASP A 7 20.80 5.24 -6.69
C ASP A 7 19.72 4.14 -6.63
N ILE A 8 19.00 4.05 -5.52
CA ILE A 8 17.83 3.16 -5.40
C ILE A 8 16.66 3.69 -6.23
N LEU A 9 16.44 5.01 -6.24
CA LEU A 9 15.35 5.64 -7.01
C LEU A 9 15.54 5.53 -8.53
N LYS A 10 16.78 5.50 -9.02
CA LYS A 10 17.08 5.31 -10.46
C LYS A 10 16.66 3.93 -10.99
N ASN A 11 16.47 2.95 -10.11
CA ASN A 11 16.11 1.57 -10.45
C ASN A 11 14.70 1.18 -9.95
N ALA A 12 13.85 2.16 -9.63
CA ALA A 12 12.48 1.92 -9.21
C ALA A 12 11.71 1.16 -10.31
N ASN A 13 11.39 -0.10 -10.04
CA ASN A 13 10.62 -0.95 -10.93
C ASN A 13 9.54 -1.70 -10.12
N PRO A 14 8.25 -1.48 -10.38
CA PRO A 14 7.18 -2.16 -9.66
C PRO A 14 7.00 -3.64 -10.08
N ASP A 15 7.58 -4.08 -11.21
CA ASP A 15 7.38 -5.43 -11.76
C ASP A 15 7.60 -6.57 -10.77
N PRO A 16 8.66 -6.59 -9.92
CA PRO A 16 8.84 -7.67 -8.95
C PRO A 16 7.71 -7.72 -7.92
N VAL A 17 7.17 -6.55 -7.53
CA VAL A 17 6.04 -6.44 -6.61
C VAL A 17 4.77 -6.93 -7.29
N LEU A 18 4.50 -6.51 -8.54
CA LEU A 18 3.35 -6.96 -9.31
C LEU A 18 3.38 -8.48 -9.55
N LYS A 19 4.56 -9.05 -9.84
CA LYS A 19 4.75 -10.51 -9.98
C LYS A 19 4.49 -11.25 -8.67
N LEU A 20 4.87 -10.67 -7.53
CA LEU A 20 4.55 -11.24 -6.23
C LEU A 20 3.04 -11.20 -5.96
N ILE A 21 2.39 -10.06 -6.26
CA ILE A 21 0.93 -9.91 -6.13
C ILE A 21 0.19 -10.97 -6.97
N ALA A 22 0.62 -11.21 -8.21
CA ALA A 22 0.00 -12.19 -9.10
C ALA A 22 0.05 -13.66 -8.61
N ARG A 23 0.79 -13.97 -7.54
CA ARG A 23 0.85 -15.33 -6.99
C ARG A 23 -0.43 -15.74 -6.25
N THR A 24 -1.24 -14.77 -5.80
CA THR A 24 -2.49 -15.01 -5.07
C THR A 24 -3.70 -14.83 -6.01
N ALA A 25 -4.84 -15.44 -5.68
CA ALA A 25 -6.08 -15.27 -6.43
C ALA A 25 -6.59 -13.83 -6.29
N VAL A 26 -6.63 -13.30 -5.06
CA VAL A 26 -6.98 -11.89 -4.78
C VAL A 26 -6.10 -10.93 -5.59
N GLY A 27 -4.79 -11.17 -5.60
CA GLY A 27 -3.86 -10.33 -6.34
C GLY A 27 -4.08 -10.38 -7.85
N ARG A 28 -4.36 -11.54 -8.43
CA ARG A 28 -4.68 -11.66 -9.86
C ARG A 28 -5.95 -10.89 -10.25
N GLU A 29 -7.01 -11.02 -9.45
CA GLU A 29 -8.28 -10.33 -9.69
C GLU A 29 -8.10 -8.79 -9.66
N LEU A 30 -7.36 -8.29 -8.68
CA LEU A 30 -7.04 -6.86 -8.59
C LEU A 30 -6.22 -6.39 -9.79
N LEU A 31 -5.16 -7.13 -10.13
CA LEU A 31 -4.29 -6.77 -11.25
C LEU A 31 -5.04 -6.78 -12.59
N GLU A 32 -5.96 -7.72 -12.80
CA GLU A 32 -6.78 -7.76 -14.02
C GLU A 32 -7.57 -6.45 -14.23
N ARG A 33 -8.13 -5.90 -13.14
CA ARG A 33 -8.88 -4.63 -13.16
C ARG A 33 -7.97 -3.40 -13.18
N PHE A 34 -6.81 -3.48 -12.55
CA PHE A 34 -5.88 -2.36 -12.36
C PHE A 34 -4.94 -2.12 -13.55
N LEU A 35 -4.43 -3.17 -14.18
CA LEU A 35 -3.50 -3.07 -15.32
C LEU A 35 -4.05 -2.20 -16.47
N PRO A 36 -5.36 -2.21 -16.80
CA PRO A 36 -5.94 -1.25 -17.74
C PRO A 36 -5.76 0.22 -17.33
N LEU A 37 -5.83 0.56 -16.03
CA LEU A 37 -5.60 1.92 -15.51
C LEU A 37 -4.15 2.36 -15.71
N LEU A 38 -3.20 1.46 -15.47
CA LEU A 38 -1.78 1.68 -15.72
C LEU A 38 -1.50 1.86 -17.21
N LYS A 39 -2.01 0.95 -18.05
CA LYS A 39 -1.76 0.96 -19.50
C LYS A 39 -2.26 2.23 -20.18
N ARG A 40 -3.39 2.79 -19.72
CA ARG A 40 -3.94 4.05 -20.25
C ARG A 40 -3.36 5.31 -19.60
N GLY A 41 -2.41 5.17 -18.67
CA GLY A 41 -1.80 6.29 -17.96
C GLY A 41 -2.76 7.05 -17.04
N GLN A 42 -3.85 6.41 -16.61
CA GLN A 42 -4.75 7.00 -15.61
C GLN A 42 -4.12 6.92 -14.22
N VAL A 43 -3.52 5.77 -13.91
CA VAL A 43 -2.69 5.59 -12.72
C VAL A 43 -1.25 5.38 -13.18
N ARG A 44 -0.29 5.89 -12.42
CA ARG A 44 1.12 5.51 -12.50
C ARG A 44 1.65 5.08 -11.14
N ILE A 45 2.74 4.33 -11.14
CA ILE A 45 3.44 3.92 -9.93
C ILE A 45 4.82 4.55 -9.95
N ASP A 46 5.08 5.45 -9.01
CA ASP A 46 6.34 6.18 -8.91
C ASP A 46 6.97 5.98 -7.53
N ALA A 47 8.24 6.32 -7.40
CA ALA A 47 8.87 6.37 -6.08
C ALA A 47 8.47 7.64 -5.33
N TYR A 48 8.38 7.58 -4.00
CA TYR A 48 8.20 8.80 -3.20
C TYR A 48 9.30 9.83 -3.53
N PRO A 49 8.94 11.13 -3.66
CA PRO A 49 9.94 12.19 -3.75
C PRO A 49 10.85 12.17 -2.50
N ALA A 50 12.15 12.34 -2.69
CA ALA A 50 13.12 12.24 -1.58
C ALA A 50 12.81 13.18 -0.40
N ALA A 51 12.31 14.38 -0.69
CA ALA A 51 11.89 15.33 0.34
C ALA A 51 10.67 14.85 1.16
N ILE A 52 9.77 14.08 0.54
CA ILE A 52 8.61 13.48 1.22
C ILE A 52 9.07 12.31 2.07
N VAL A 53 9.94 11.44 1.55
CA VAL A 53 10.55 10.35 2.33
C VAL A 53 11.21 10.88 3.59
N ALA A 54 12.03 11.94 3.48
CA ALA A 54 12.71 12.53 4.63
C ALA A 54 11.72 12.93 5.73
N LYS A 55 10.64 13.62 5.37
CA LYS A 55 9.57 14.01 6.32
C LYS A 55 8.82 12.82 6.90
N LEU A 56 8.50 11.81 6.09
CA LEU A 56 7.83 10.59 6.57
C LEU A 56 8.71 9.84 7.57
N ARG A 57 10.03 9.80 7.36
CA ARG A 57 10.98 9.18 8.30
C ARG A 57 11.14 9.94 9.62
N GLU A 58 10.76 11.22 9.69
CA GLU A 58 10.75 11.96 10.96
C GLU A 58 9.58 11.54 11.87
N VAL A 59 8.47 11.06 11.29
CA VAL A 59 7.24 10.73 12.03
C VAL A 59 6.99 9.23 12.15
N ILE A 60 7.48 8.43 11.19
CA ILE A 60 7.32 6.97 11.20
C ILE A 60 8.38 6.34 12.11
N PRO A 61 7.98 5.51 13.10
CA PRO A 61 8.93 4.85 13.99
C PRO A 61 10.02 4.06 13.24
N ALA A 62 11.23 4.05 13.79
CA ALA A 62 12.32 3.25 13.26
C ALA A 62 11.91 1.77 13.16
N GLY A 63 12.15 1.17 11.99
CA GLY A 63 11.76 -0.22 11.69
C GLY A 63 10.36 -0.39 11.11
N GLN A 64 9.55 0.67 10.97
CA GLN A 64 8.31 0.62 10.19
C GLN A 64 8.55 1.01 8.72
N PRO A 65 7.92 0.30 7.77
CA PRO A 65 7.94 0.68 6.36
C PRO A 65 7.13 1.95 6.13
N ILE A 66 7.55 2.79 5.17
CA ILE A 66 6.73 3.91 4.71
C ILE A 66 5.49 3.39 3.95
N GLY A 67 5.64 2.29 3.23
CA GLY A 67 4.55 1.64 2.50
C GLY A 67 4.30 2.26 1.13
N ALA A 68 3.03 2.51 0.84
CA ALA A 68 2.57 3.14 -0.39
C ALA A 68 1.46 4.16 -0.10
N CYS A 69 1.20 5.06 -1.04
CA CYS A 69 0.11 6.03 -0.95
C CYS A 69 -0.35 6.45 -2.35
N LEU A 70 -1.65 6.35 -2.60
CA LEU A 70 -2.31 6.91 -3.77
C LEU A 70 -2.59 8.41 -3.56
N VAL A 71 -2.11 9.22 -4.48
CA VAL A 71 -2.47 10.64 -4.60
C VAL A 71 -3.23 10.84 -5.90
N THR A 72 -4.41 11.46 -5.83
CA THR A 72 -5.24 11.75 -7.00
C THR A 72 -5.23 13.24 -7.34
N GLU A 73 -5.18 13.53 -8.64
CA GLU A 73 -5.25 14.87 -9.24
C GLU A 73 -6.31 14.84 -10.36
N GLY A 74 -7.56 15.15 -9.99
CA GLY A 74 -8.70 15.04 -10.89
C GLY A 74 -8.89 13.59 -11.36
N ALA A 75 -8.78 13.36 -12.68
CA ALA A 75 -8.94 12.04 -13.28
C ALA A 75 -7.65 11.20 -13.31
N LYS A 76 -6.53 11.68 -12.77
CA LYS A 76 -5.24 10.98 -12.74
C LYS A 76 -4.79 10.67 -11.33
N GLY A 77 -4.03 9.58 -11.16
CA GLY A 77 -3.54 9.12 -9.87
C GLY A 77 -2.08 8.70 -9.94
N THR A 78 -1.35 8.90 -8.86
CA THR A 78 0.02 8.39 -8.68
C THR A 78 0.06 7.59 -7.39
N ILE A 79 0.40 6.31 -7.47
CA ILE A 79 0.74 5.51 -6.30
C ILE A 79 2.23 5.68 -6.05
N PHE A 80 2.58 6.30 -4.93
CA PHE A 80 3.97 6.44 -4.49
C PHE A 80 4.37 5.23 -3.65
N LEU A 81 5.51 4.60 -3.96
CA LEU A 81 6.06 3.46 -3.22
C LEU A 81 7.42 3.78 -2.62
N ASP A 82 7.67 3.23 -1.43
CA ASP A 82 9.00 3.20 -0.83
C ASP A 82 9.82 2.01 -1.35
N TYR A 83 10.43 2.17 -2.52
CA TYR A 83 11.27 1.13 -3.15
C TYR A 83 12.48 0.68 -2.32
N THR A 84 12.75 1.30 -1.17
CA THR A 84 13.78 0.81 -0.23
C THR A 84 13.28 -0.31 0.69
N SER A 85 11.97 -0.51 0.77
CA SER A 85 11.36 -1.59 1.54
C SER A 85 11.41 -2.92 0.76
N PRO A 86 11.53 -4.07 1.45
CA PRO A 86 11.50 -5.39 0.80
C PRO A 86 10.19 -5.62 0.04
N ILE A 87 10.25 -6.35 -1.09
CA ILE A 87 9.07 -6.59 -1.94
C ILE A 87 7.90 -7.24 -1.22
N GLY A 88 8.17 -8.11 -0.23
CA GLY A 88 7.16 -8.76 0.59
C GLY A 88 6.40 -7.76 1.48
N VAL A 89 7.05 -6.66 1.87
CA VAL A 89 6.40 -5.58 2.61
C VAL A 89 5.63 -4.67 1.66
N LEU A 90 6.20 -4.37 0.50
CA LEU A 90 5.57 -3.49 -0.49
C LEU A 90 4.32 -4.07 -1.12
N ALA A 91 4.24 -5.40 -1.30
CA ALA A 91 3.11 -6.02 -1.97
C ALA A 91 1.76 -5.78 -1.24
N PRO A 92 1.63 -5.99 0.09
CA PRO A 92 0.43 -5.63 0.83
C PRO A 92 0.02 -4.15 0.68
N PHE A 93 0.97 -3.23 0.81
CA PHE A 93 0.68 -1.79 0.65
C PHE A 93 0.26 -1.44 -0.78
N LEU A 94 0.92 -1.99 -1.80
CA LEU A 94 0.52 -1.77 -3.18
C LEU A 94 -0.87 -2.36 -3.47
N VAL A 95 -1.20 -3.52 -2.91
CA VAL A 95 -2.55 -4.09 -3.01
C VAL A 95 -3.61 -3.15 -2.41
N HIS A 96 -3.32 -2.55 -1.26
CA HIS A 96 -4.18 -1.56 -0.63
C HIS A 96 -4.42 -0.35 -1.53
N GLU A 97 -3.36 0.25 -2.06
CA GLU A 97 -3.50 1.42 -2.94
C GLU A 97 -4.12 1.08 -4.30
N ILE A 98 -3.96 -0.15 -4.78
CA ILE A 98 -4.69 -0.64 -5.96
C ILE A 98 -6.19 -0.72 -5.66
N ALA A 99 -6.59 -1.19 -4.47
CA ALA A 99 -7.99 -1.22 -4.07
C ALA A 99 -8.59 0.20 -4.07
N HIS A 100 -7.88 1.18 -3.50
CA HIS A 100 -8.28 2.60 -3.58
C HIS A 100 -8.36 3.12 -5.01
N ALA A 101 -7.38 2.79 -5.87
CA ALA A 101 -7.39 3.21 -7.26
C ALA A 101 -8.56 2.61 -8.06
N LEU A 102 -9.12 1.48 -7.62
CA LEU A 102 -10.29 0.84 -8.21
C LEU A 102 -11.61 1.32 -7.63
N GLU A 103 -11.61 2.06 -6.51
CA GLU A 103 -12.79 2.59 -5.84
C GLU A 103 -13.25 3.92 -6.48
N PRO A 104 -14.42 3.97 -7.15
CA PRO A 104 -14.90 5.17 -7.83
C PRO A 104 -14.98 6.42 -6.94
N LYS A 105 -15.32 6.27 -5.64
CA LYS A 105 -15.46 7.40 -4.71
C LYS A 105 -14.14 8.15 -4.47
N VAL A 106 -12.99 7.48 -4.61
CA VAL A 106 -11.64 8.06 -4.41
C VAL A 106 -11.31 9.10 -5.49
N TRP A 107 -11.76 8.90 -6.73
CA TRP A 107 -11.44 9.77 -7.87
C TRP A 107 -12.24 11.07 -7.92
N ALA A 108 -13.43 11.08 -7.33
CA ALA A 108 -14.32 12.24 -7.34
C ALA A 108 -14.05 13.23 -6.18
N GLY A 109 -13.00 12.98 -5.38
CA GLY A 109 -12.77 13.66 -4.10
C GLY A 109 -13.97 13.52 -3.16
N GLN A 110 -14.83 12.51 -3.36
CA GLN A 110 -16.03 12.29 -2.57
C GLN A 110 -15.69 11.71 -1.20
N THR A 111 -14.61 10.92 -1.11
CA THR A 111 -14.04 10.47 0.18
C THR A 111 -13.57 11.65 1.05
N ALA A 112 -13.03 12.71 0.44
CA ALA A 112 -12.66 13.94 1.17
C ALA A 112 -13.88 14.74 1.69
N LYS A 113 -15.09 14.44 1.20
CA LYS A 113 -16.33 15.13 1.59
C LYS A 113 -17.11 14.42 2.69
N SER A 114 -16.81 13.14 2.98
CA SER A 114 -17.51 12.36 4.00
C SER A 114 -16.53 11.42 4.70
N GLN A 115 -16.39 11.59 6.02
CA GLN A 115 -15.57 10.72 6.85
C GLN A 115 -16.05 9.26 6.78
N THR A 116 -17.35 9.02 6.72
CA THR A 116 -17.91 7.66 6.54
C THR A 116 -17.46 7.05 5.21
N ALA A 117 -17.55 7.81 4.10
CA ALA A 117 -17.12 7.29 2.80
C ALA A 117 -15.61 7.02 2.73
N LEU A 118 -14.80 7.79 3.47
CA LEU A 118 -13.37 7.53 3.64
C LEU A 118 -13.15 6.23 4.42
N LEU A 119 -13.77 6.08 5.60
CA LEU A 119 -13.61 4.89 6.43
C LEU A 119 -14.10 3.61 5.75
N ASP A 120 -15.19 3.69 4.98
CA ASP A 120 -15.67 2.57 4.17
C ASP A 120 -14.62 2.13 3.14
N ALA A 121 -14.05 3.08 2.39
CA ALA A 121 -13.02 2.79 1.40
C ALA A 121 -11.75 2.20 2.04
N GLU A 122 -11.31 2.76 3.17
CA GLU A 122 -10.18 2.22 3.94
C GLU A 122 -10.46 0.79 4.44
N SER A 123 -11.66 0.53 4.97
CA SER A 123 -12.07 -0.80 5.43
C SER A 123 -12.03 -1.83 4.30
N GLU A 124 -12.58 -1.50 3.14
CA GLU A 124 -12.55 -2.39 1.98
C GLU A 124 -11.11 -2.65 1.48
N ALA A 125 -10.25 -1.62 1.50
CA ALA A 125 -8.85 -1.74 1.14
C ALA A 125 -8.07 -2.62 2.13
N PHE A 126 -8.26 -2.45 3.44
CA PHE A 126 -7.63 -3.30 4.47
C PHE A 126 -8.14 -4.74 4.45
N GLN A 127 -9.43 -4.98 4.22
CA GLN A 127 -9.96 -6.33 4.03
C GLN A 127 -9.32 -7.02 2.82
N THR A 128 -9.14 -6.28 1.74
CA THR A 128 -8.50 -6.78 0.52
C THR A 128 -7.01 -7.08 0.75
N GLN A 129 -6.28 -6.17 1.40
CA GLN A 129 -4.90 -6.37 1.84
C GLN A 129 -4.76 -7.60 2.74
N PHE A 130 -5.68 -7.79 3.69
CA PHE A 130 -5.66 -8.92 4.61
C PHE A 130 -5.86 -10.25 3.88
N ARG A 131 -6.89 -10.36 3.03
CA ARG A 131 -7.13 -11.57 2.22
C ARG A 131 -5.94 -11.90 1.32
N PHE A 132 -5.38 -10.90 0.65
CA PHE A 132 -4.16 -11.04 -0.13
C PHE A 132 -3.00 -11.60 0.71
N THR A 133 -2.79 -11.04 1.90
CA THR A 133 -1.68 -11.42 2.79
C THR A 133 -1.86 -12.83 3.33
N GLN A 134 -3.08 -13.24 3.68
CA GLN A 134 -3.40 -14.61 4.09
C GLN A 134 -3.09 -15.62 2.98
N GLU A 135 -3.59 -15.39 1.76
CA GLU A 135 -3.30 -16.28 0.63
C GLU A 135 -1.79 -16.37 0.32
N LEU A 136 -1.05 -15.28 0.48
CA LEU A 136 0.39 -15.28 0.26
C LEU A 136 1.13 -16.09 1.34
N ARG A 137 0.71 -16.00 2.60
CA ARG A 137 1.28 -16.79 3.72
C ARG A 137 1.02 -18.28 3.57
N GLU A 138 -0.18 -18.65 3.13
CA GLU A 138 -0.53 -20.05 2.87
C GLU A 138 0.31 -20.65 1.73
N ARG A 139 0.63 -19.85 0.71
CA ARG A 139 1.41 -20.28 -0.46
C ARG A 139 2.92 -20.25 -0.21
N ASP A 140 3.40 -19.36 0.63
CA ASP A 140 4.82 -19.14 0.90
C ASP A 140 5.06 -19.01 2.41
N PRO A 141 5.25 -20.12 3.14
CA PRO A 141 5.47 -20.06 4.59
C PRO A 141 6.69 -19.24 5.00
N ALA A 142 7.70 -19.11 4.13
CA ALA A 142 8.88 -18.27 4.39
C ALA A 142 8.52 -16.77 4.43
N TYR A 143 7.44 -16.37 3.75
CA TYR A 143 6.91 -15.01 3.83
C TYR A 143 6.34 -14.70 5.22
N ASP A 144 5.63 -15.65 5.84
CA ASP A 144 5.09 -15.48 7.20
C ASP A 144 6.22 -15.34 8.24
N GLU A 145 7.25 -16.20 8.15
CA GLU A 145 8.43 -16.11 9.00
C GLU A 145 9.18 -14.78 8.80
N PHE A 146 9.35 -14.35 7.55
CA PHE A 146 9.96 -13.08 7.22
C PHE A 146 9.23 -11.90 7.88
N LEU A 147 7.90 -11.84 7.76
CA LEU A 147 7.10 -10.76 8.36
C LEU A 147 7.17 -10.77 9.88
N LYS A 148 7.04 -11.95 10.51
CA LYS A 148 7.05 -12.07 11.97
C LYS A 148 8.42 -11.72 12.56
N THR A 149 9.49 -12.05 11.86
CA THR A 149 10.86 -11.77 12.29
C THR A 149 11.22 -10.30 12.12
N ASN A 150 10.92 -9.72 10.96
CA ASN A 150 11.42 -8.38 10.60
C ASN A 150 10.44 -7.25 10.94
N TYR A 151 9.14 -7.54 11.00
CA TYR A 151 8.09 -6.54 11.20
C TYR A 151 7.04 -6.96 12.25
N PRO A 152 7.43 -7.46 13.45
CA PRO A 152 6.49 -8.01 14.43
C PRO A 152 5.45 -7.00 14.94
N LYS A 153 5.73 -5.70 14.83
CA LYS A 153 4.86 -4.61 15.31
C LYS A 153 3.99 -3.98 14.23
N ALA A 154 4.14 -4.38 12.97
CA ALA A 154 3.37 -3.82 11.86
C ALA A 154 2.01 -4.53 11.77
N LYS A 155 1.05 -4.18 12.64
CA LYS A 155 -0.26 -4.84 12.77
C LYS A 155 -0.97 -5.01 11.42
N LEU A 156 -0.91 -3.99 10.56
CA LEU A 156 -1.45 -4.00 9.19
C LEU A 156 -0.89 -5.11 8.29
N LEU A 157 0.32 -5.61 8.55
CA LEU A 157 0.92 -6.73 7.81
C LEU A 157 0.52 -8.09 8.38
N HIS A 158 -0.12 -8.13 9.56
CA HIS A 158 -0.35 -9.34 10.35
C HIS A 158 -1.79 -9.73 10.57
N SER A 159 -2.65 -8.76 10.81
CA SER A 159 -4.04 -8.97 11.17
C SER A 159 -4.97 -8.19 10.26
N LEU A 160 -6.23 -8.60 10.25
CA LEU A 160 -7.30 -7.72 9.80
C LEU A 160 -7.35 -6.54 10.77
N LEU A 161 -7.45 -5.33 10.25
CA LEU A 161 -7.73 -4.17 11.06
C LEU A 161 -9.24 -4.08 11.23
N GLU A 162 -9.69 -4.01 12.47
CA GLU A 162 -11.10 -3.79 12.78
C GLU A 162 -11.46 -2.31 12.49
N PHE A 163 -12.76 -2.01 12.41
CA PHE A 163 -13.22 -0.64 12.14
C PHE A 163 -12.61 0.38 13.10
N ASP A 164 -12.57 0.05 14.40
CA ASP A 164 -11.99 0.91 15.44
C ASP A 164 -10.47 1.13 15.24
N ASP A 165 -9.74 0.12 14.74
CA ASP A 165 -8.32 0.26 14.41
C ASP A 165 -8.12 1.24 13.24
N ILE A 166 -9.00 1.19 12.26
CA ILE A 166 -8.98 2.07 11.09
C ILE A 166 -9.39 3.49 11.51
N GLU A 167 -10.40 3.63 12.36
CA GLU A 167 -10.80 4.91 12.91
C GLU A 167 -9.69 5.52 13.77
N GLU A 168 -8.93 4.76 14.54
CA GLU A 168 -7.78 5.30 15.29
C GLU A 168 -6.65 5.79 14.36
N LEU A 169 -6.44 5.11 13.23
CA LEU A 169 -5.41 5.50 12.24
C LEU A 169 -5.78 6.79 11.49
N TYR A 170 -7.06 7.00 11.17
CA TYR A 170 -7.53 8.09 10.30
C TYR A 170 -8.34 9.16 11.03
N GLY A 171 -8.91 8.84 12.19
CA GLY A 171 -9.56 9.75 13.12
C GLY A 171 -8.53 10.37 14.04
N ARG A 172 -8.49 11.70 14.09
CA ARG A 172 -7.76 12.42 15.15
C ARG A 172 -8.10 11.80 16.50
N ARG A 173 -7.05 11.50 17.29
CA ARG A 173 -7.10 11.26 18.75
C ARG A 173 -8.37 11.84 19.36
N SER A 174 -9.29 10.96 19.75
CA SER A 174 -10.20 11.29 20.84
C SER A 174 -9.33 11.65 22.05
N ALA A 175 -9.69 12.76 22.68
CA ALA A 175 -8.96 13.45 23.74
C ALA A 175 -8.44 12.56 24.87
#